data_AF-S3XD65-F1
#
_entry.id   AF-S3XD65-F1
#
_cell.length_a   1.000
_cell.length_b   1.000
_cell.length_c   1.000
_cell.angle_alpha   90.00
_cell.angle_beta   90.00
_cell.angle_gamma   90.00
#
_symmetry.space_group_name_H-M   'P 1'
#
loop_
_entity.id
_entity.type
_entity.pdbx_description
1 polymer ?
#
loop_
_entity_poly.entity_id
_entity_poly.type
_entity_poly.pdbx_seq_one_letter_code
_entity_poly.pdbx_strand_id
1 'polypeptide(L)'
;MSLDEIYDEISFERRKLIKELFGDNKSYLPRAKVIKYHKILELVDTNKLIDFSIYMDSFRTQYINMEVAMTKAINAYKKALILNSIKKGEKALKNIKEVEKFCKEAFREEDLFSGHKGSPYIEGVVICVDENGNLRNKFVVNKNGVFARLDSVDEKRVWEYLFAHQEKIGVVEYKQVEIKNTIEDKKDDLVEVSKDTMAFKMCEKLAKEKRIGNANKS
;
A
#
# COMPACT_ATOMS: atom_id res chain seq x y z
N MET A 1 -14.81 -17.17 -33.40
CA MET A 1 -16.02 -17.25 -32.58
C MET A 1 -16.76 -15.93 -32.71
N SER A 2 -18.02 -15.95 -33.15
CA SER A 2 -18.85 -14.76 -33.33
C SER A 2 -19.35 -14.22 -31.99
N LEU A 3 -19.85 -12.99 -31.97
CA LEU A 3 -20.43 -12.40 -30.76
C LEU A 3 -21.68 -13.16 -30.30
N ASP A 4 -22.40 -13.77 -31.24
CA ASP A 4 -23.61 -14.57 -30.96
C ASP A 4 -23.24 -15.91 -30.33
N GLU A 5 -22.20 -16.58 -30.83
CA GLU A 5 -21.69 -17.83 -30.25
C GLU A 5 -21.27 -17.62 -28.78
N ILE A 6 -20.48 -16.58 -28.49
CA ILE A 6 -20.06 -16.25 -27.11
C ILE A 6 -21.26 -15.91 -26.24
N TYR A 7 -22.25 -15.21 -26.78
CA TYR A 7 -23.46 -14.85 -26.04
C TYR A 7 -24.30 -16.08 -25.67
N ASP A 8 -24.35 -17.08 -26.54
CA ASP A 8 -25.17 -18.28 -26.34
C ASP A 8 -24.51 -19.34 -25.47
N GLU A 9 -23.17 -19.31 -25.31
CA GLU A 9 -22.46 -20.09 -24.30
C GLU A 9 -22.83 -19.70 -22.85
N ILE A 10 -23.31 -18.47 -22.63
CA ILE A 10 -23.71 -18.01 -21.30
C ILE A 10 -25.12 -18.54 -20.99
N SER A 11 -25.28 -19.20 -19.84
CA SER A 11 -26.59 -19.71 -19.41
C SER A 11 -27.67 -18.62 -19.42
N PHE A 12 -28.88 -19.00 -19.86
CA PHE A 12 -30.00 -18.07 -19.97
C PHE A 12 -30.29 -17.33 -18.65
N GLU A 13 -30.28 -18.05 -17.54
CA GLU A 13 -30.49 -17.50 -16.20
C GLU A 13 -29.45 -16.43 -15.85
N ARG A 14 -28.16 -16.73 -16.08
CA ARG A 14 -27.08 -15.77 -15.82
C ARG A 14 -27.19 -14.53 -16.70
N ARG A 15 -27.53 -14.68 -17.97
CA ARG A 15 -27.77 -13.55 -18.89
C ARG A 15 -28.92 -12.68 -18.41
N LYS A 16 -30.01 -13.29 -17.96
CA LYS A 16 -31.20 -12.60 -17.45
C LYS A 16 -30.85 -11.80 -16.19
N LEU A 17 -30.21 -12.41 -15.20
CA LEU A 17 -29.80 -11.73 -13.97
C LEU A 17 -28.83 -10.57 -14.22
N ILE A 18 -27.84 -10.74 -15.11
CA ILE A 18 -26.92 -9.66 -15.47
C ILE A 18 -27.68 -8.46 -16.07
N LYS A 19 -28.69 -8.70 -16.91
CA LYS A 19 -29.52 -7.65 -17.51
C LYS A 19 -30.39 -6.95 -16.46
N GLU A 20 -31.01 -7.71 -15.57
CA GLU A 20 -31.89 -7.17 -14.54
C GLU A 20 -31.13 -6.33 -13.51
N LEU A 21 -29.94 -6.78 -13.10
CA LEU A 21 -29.15 -6.13 -12.06
C LEU A 21 -28.30 -4.96 -12.57
N PHE A 22 -27.78 -5.04 -13.80
CA PHE A 22 -26.80 -4.08 -14.33
C PHE A 22 -27.23 -3.39 -15.62
N GLY A 23 -28.44 -3.67 -16.10
CA GLY A 23 -29.06 -2.95 -17.22
C GLY A 23 -29.55 -1.55 -16.82
N ASP A 24 -30.05 -0.82 -17.80
CA ASP A 24 -30.74 0.46 -17.53
C ASP A 24 -32.12 0.26 -16.89
N ASN A 25 -32.89 1.34 -16.75
CA ASN A 25 -34.22 1.33 -16.11
C ASN A 25 -35.25 0.36 -16.76
N LYS A 26 -34.95 -0.23 -17.91
CA LYS A 26 -35.79 -1.25 -18.58
C LYS A 26 -35.13 -2.62 -18.64
N SER A 27 -34.08 -2.83 -17.84
CA SER A 27 -33.19 -4.00 -17.90
C SER A 27 -32.58 -4.20 -19.29
N TYR A 28 -32.47 -3.13 -20.08
CA TYR A 28 -31.83 -3.20 -21.38
C TYR A 28 -30.32 -3.15 -21.18
N LEU A 29 -29.65 -4.18 -21.71
CA LEU A 29 -28.20 -4.26 -21.77
C LEU A 29 -27.81 -4.93 -23.10
N PRO A 30 -27.03 -4.26 -23.97
CA PRO A 30 -26.58 -4.82 -25.23
C PRO A 30 -25.83 -6.14 -25.04
N ARG A 31 -25.93 -7.08 -25.99
CA ARG A 31 -25.26 -8.39 -25.92
C ARG A 31 -23.77 -8.27 -25.60
N ALA A 32 -23.08 -7.34 -26.26
CA ALA A 32 -21.66 -7.06 -26.01
C ALA A 32 -21.37 -6.70 -24.54
N LYS A 33 -22.24 -5.91 -23.89
CA LYS A 33 -22.10 -5.57 -22.47
C LYS A 33 -22.43 -6.74 -21.56
N VAL A 34 -23.41 -7.58 -21.90
CA VAL A 34 -23.69 -8.81 -21.14
C VAL A 34 -22.46 -9.73 -21.14
N ILE A 35 -21.82 -9.93 -22.29
CA ILE A 35 -20.59 -10.73 -22.39
C ILE A 35 -19.48 -10.11 -21.54
N LYS A 36 -19.29 -8.78 -21.64
CA LYS A 36 -18.30 -8.06 -20.85
C LYS A 36 -18.54 -8.23 -19.35
N TYR A 37 -19.76 -8.03 -18.87
CA TYR A 37 -20.09 -8.16 -17.45
C TYR A 37 -20.02 -9.61 -16.98
N HIS A 38 -20.42 -10.56 -17.81
CA HIS A 38 -20.24 -11.98 -17.54
C HIS A 38 -18.78 -12.33 -17.25
N LYS A 39 -17.85 -11.81 -18.05
CA LYS A 39 -16.40 -11.99 -17.84
C LYS A 39 -15.91 -11.32 -16.56
N ILE A 40 -16.33 -10.08 -16.29
CA ILE A 40 -15.97 -9.40 -15.03
C ILE A 40 -16.47 -10.19 -13.82
N LEU A 41 -17.66 -10.77 -13.91
CA LEU A 41 -18.34 -11.48 -12.83
C LEU A 41 -18.01 -12.97 -12.80
N GLU A 42 -17.02 -13.46 -13.53
CA GLU A 42 -16.71 -14.91 -13.65
C GLU A 42 -16.48 -15.59 -12.29
N LEU A 43 -15.99 -14.84 -11.30
CA LEU A 43 -15.74 -15.31 -9.93
C LEU A 43 -16.99 -15.29 -9.02
N VAL A 44 -18.11 -14.77 -9.52
CA VAL A 44 -19.38 -14.67 -8.79
C VAL A 44 -20.35 -15.66 -9.41
N ASP A 45 -20.69 -16.68 -8.64
CA ASP A 45 -21.69 -17.68 -9.02
C ASP A 45 -23.04 -17.01 -9.31
N THR A 46 -23.80 -17.60 -10.24
CA THR A 46 -25.08 -17.03 -10.70
C THR A 46 -26.07 -16.79 -9.55
N ASN A 47 -26.14 -17.72 -8.59
CA ASN A 47 -26.98 -17.61 -7.40
C ASN A 47 -26.49 -16.54 -6.38
N LYS A 48 -25.28 -16.00 -6.55
CA LYS A 48 -24.69 -14.94 -5.72
C LYS A 48 -24.67 -13.57 -6.39
N LEU A 49 -25.18 -13.46 -7.62
CA LEU A 49 -25.18 -12.18 -8.36
C LEU A 49 -26.00 -11.09 -7.67
N ILE A 50 -27.11 -11.44 -7.01
CA ILE A 50 -27.95 -10.49 -6.27
C ILE A 50 -27.21 -9.97 -5.02
N ASP A 51 -26.63 -10.87 -4.23
CA ASP A 51 -25.81 -10.49 -3.07
C ASP A 51 -24.65 -9.58 -3.50
N PHE A 52 -24.00 -9.93 -4.62
CA PHE A 52 -22.91 -9.14 -5.18
C PHE A 52 -23.37 -7.78 -5.68
N SER A 53 -24.54 -7.65 -6.32
CA SER A 53 -25.02 -6.34 -6.77
C SER A 53 -25.26 -5.38 -5.61
N ILE A 54 -25.80 -5.88 -4.49
CA ILE A 54 -25.98 -5.11 -3.26
C ILE A 54 -24.61 -4.68 -2.70
N TYR A 55 -23.64 -5.59 -2.66
CA TYR A 55 -22.27 -5.26 -2.26
C TYR A 55 -21.62 -4.22 -3.18
N MET A 56 -21.81 -4.35 -4.49
CA MET A 56 -21.26 -3.42 -5.48
C MET A 56 -21.82 -2.01 -5.31
N ASP A 57 -23.08 -1.86 -4.89
CA ASP A 57 -23.67 -0.54 -4.64
C ASP A 57 -22.92 0.25 -3.56
N SER A 58 -22.21 -0.39 -2.62
CA SER A 58 -21.36 0.32 -1.66
C SER A 58 -20.14 1.01 -2.30
N PHE A 59 -19.79 0.65 -3.54
CA PHE A 59 -18.70 1.27 -4.30
C PHE A 59 -19.19 2.39 -5.23
N ARG A 60 -20.51 2.60 -5.33
CA ARG A 60 -21.10 3.67 -6.16
C ARG A 60 -21.05 4.99 -5.38
N THR A 61 -19.91 5.66 -5.42
CA THR A 61 -19.87 7.08 -5.04
C THR A 61 -20.43 7.95 -6.18
N GLN A 62 -20.78 9.20 -5.86
CA GLN A 62 -21.21 10.16 -6.88
C GLN A 62 -20.17 10.20 -8.01
N TYR A 63 -20.64 10.13 -9.26
CA TYR A 63 -19.82 10.20 -10.49
C TYR A 63 -19.01 8.95 -10.90
N ILE A 64 -19.14 7.81 -10.21
CA ILE A 64 -18.54 6.54 -10.69
C ILE A 64 -19.50 5.80 -11.63
N ASN A 65 -19.03 5.45 -12.83
CA ASN A 65 -19.81 4.65 -13.77
C ASN A 65 -19.95 3.18 -13.28
N MET A 66 -20.98 2.48 -13.78
CA MET A 66 -21.29 1.10 -13.36
C MET A 66 -20.11 0.15 -13.53
N GLU A 67 -19.35 0.27 -14.62
CA GLU A 67 -18.26 -0.65 -14.93
C GLU A 67 -17.09 -0.50 -13.96
N VAL A 68 -16.76 0.73 -13.57
CA VAL A 68 -15.72 1.03 -12.59
C VAL A 68 -16.16 0.55 -11.20
N ALA A 69 -17.42 0.76 -10.83
CA ALA A 69 -17.97 0.24 -9.58
C ALA A 69 -17.91 -1.30 -9.54
N MET A 70 -18.33 -1.97 -10.62
CA MET A 70 -18.27 -3.43 -10.75
C MET A 70 -16.83 -3.95 -10.68
N THR A 71 -15.89 -3.28 -11.34
CA THR A 71 -14.47 -3.66 -11.32
C THR A 71 -13.83 -3.47 -9.94
N LYS A 72 -14.17 -2.40 -9.22
CA LYS A 72 -13.71 -2.20 -7.84
C LYS A 72 -14.30 -3.26 -6.91
N ALA A 73 -15.60 -3.52 -7.03
CA ALA A 73 -16.30 -4.51 -6.22
C ALA A 73 -15.76 -5.93 -6.46
N ILE A 74 -15.48 -6.33 -7.72
CA ILE A 74 -14.93 -7.66 -7.99
C ILE A 74 -13.52 -7.83 -7.43
N ASN A 75 -12.67 -6.79 -7.50
CA ASN A 75 -11.33 -6.85 -6.93
C ASN A 75 -11.38 -6.97 -5.40
N ALA A 76 -12.25 -6.20 -4.74
CA ALA A 76 -12.48 -6.30 -3.31
C ALA A 76 -13.07 -7.66 -2.90
N TYR A 77 -14.00 -8.20 -3.70
CA TYR A 77 -14.59 -9.53 -3.50
C TYR A 77 -13.53 -10.64 -3.64
N LYS A 78 -12.70 -10.58 -4.68
CA LYS A 78 -11.57 -11.52 -4.89
C LYS A 78 -10.58 -11.45 -3.72
N LYS A 79 -10.24 -10.25 -3.25
CA LYS A 79 -9.42 -10.06 -2.05
C LYS A 79 -10.05 -10.72 -0.84
N ALA A 80 -11.33 -10.48 -0.58
CA ALA A 80 -12.04 -11.06 0.55
C ALA A 80 -12.10 -12.60 0.48
N LEU A 81 -12.35 -13.18 -0.69
CA LEU A 81 -12.35 -14.63 -0.87
C LEU A 81 -10.99 -15.25 -0.51
N ILE A 82 -9.91 -14.71 -1.05
CA ILE A 82 -8.55 -15.22 -0.81
C ILE A 82 -8.19 -15.08 0.68
N LEU A 83 -8.42 -13.91 1.27
CA LEU A 83 -8.14 -13.68 2.69
C LEU A 83 -9.00 -14.56 3.61
N ASN A 84 -10.25 -14.85 3.24
CA ASN A 84 -11.11 -15.75 4.02
C ASN A 84 -10.66 -17.20 3.93
N SER A 85 -10.22 -17.68 2.76
CA SER A 85 -9.60 -19.02 2.64
C SER A 85 -8.33 -19.12 3.49
N ILE A 86 -7.47 -18.11 3.44
CA ILE A 86 -6.27 -18.03 4.29
C ILE A 86 -6.64 -18.07 5.77
N LYS A 87 -7.64 -17.31 6.21
CA LYS A 87 -8.13 -17.32 7.61
C LYS A 87 -8.66 -18.68 8.06
N LYS A 88 -9.18 -19.50 7.15
CA LYS A 88 -9.61 -20.88 7.42
C LYS A 88 -8.45 -21.87 7.45
N GLY A 89 -7.20 -21.41 7.27
CA GLY A 89 -6.01 -22.25 7.21
C GLY A 89 -5.78 -22.89 5.84
N GLU A 90 -6.51 -22.49 4.81
CA GLU A 90 -6.31 -23.00 3.46
C GLU A 90 -5.12 -22.28 2.79
N LYS A 91 -4.28 -23.05 2.10
CA LYS A 91 -3.20 -22.49 1.29
C LYS A 91 -3.76 -21.96 -0.04
N ALA A 92 -4.35 -20.77 0.00
CA ALA A 92 -5.04 -20.16 -1.14
C ALA A 92 -4.11 -19.83 -2.32
N LEU A 93 -2.86 -19.45 -2.03
CA LEU A 93 -1.86 -19.06 -3.03
C LEU A 93 -0.79 -20.16 -3.15
N LYS A 94 -0.58 -20.69 -4.35
CA LYS A 94 0.16 -21.95 -4.56
C LYS A 94 1.66 -21.76 -4.73
N ASN A 95 2.09 -20.57 -5.12
CA ASN A 95 3.50 -20.24 -5.35
C ASN A 95 3.78 -18.76 -5.05
N ILE A 96 5.07 -18.40 -4.97
CA ILE A 96 5.52 -17.03 -4.68
C ILE A 96 4.99 -16.03 -5.71
N LYS A 97 4.92 -16.39 -7.00
CA LYS A 97 4.42 -15.50 -8.06
C LYS A 97 2.94 -15.14 -7.87
N GLU A 98 2.13 -16.10 -7.41
CA GLU A 98 0.73 -15.85 -7.06
C GLU A 98 0.62 -14.93 -5.86
N VAL A 99 1.47 -15.09 -4.85
CA VAL A 99 1.52 -14.19 -3.68
C VAL A 99 1.89 -12.77 -4.11
N GLU A 100 2.98 -12.62 -4.86
CA GLU A 100 3.42 -11.34 -5.37
C GLU A 100 2.31 -10.65 -6.18
N LYS A 101 1.75 -11.35 -7.17
CA LYS A 101 0.68 -10.81 -8.02
C LYS A 101 -0.53 -10.40 -7.19
N PHE A 102 -0.99 -11.28 -6.29
CA PHE A 102 -2.12 -10.99 -5.43
C PHE A 102 -1.87 -9.76 -4.55
N CYS A 103 -0.72 -9.69 -3.88
CA CYS A 103 -0.39 -8.58 -2.97
C CYS A 103 -0.30 -7.25 -3.73
N LYS A 104 0.38 -7.24 -4.89
CA LYS A 104 0.54 -6.03 -5.72
C LYS A 104 -0.77 -5.50 -6.29
N GLU A 105 -1.73 -6.38 -6.57
CA GLU A 105 -3.06 -6.00 -7.07
C GLU A 105 -4.02 -5.64 -5.95
N ALA A 106 -4.12 -6.48 -4.91
CA ALA A 106 -5.16 -6.39 -3.89
C ALA A 106 -4.84 -5.41 -2.74
N PHE A 107 -3.57 -5.09 -2.52
CA PHE A 107 -3.13 -4.18 -1.46
C PHE A 107 -2.51 -2.89 -2.01
N ARG A 108 -2.73 -2.58 -3.28
CA ARG A 108 -2.25 -1.31 -3.88
C ARG A 108 -2.72 -0.12 -3.04
N GLU A 109 -1.77 0.74 -2.66
CA GLU A 109 -1.97 1.89 -1.78
C GLU A 109 -2.44 1.53 -0.35
N GLU A 110 -2.32 0.27 0.04
CA GLU A 110 -2.68 -0.23 1.36
C GLU A 110 -1.48 -0.83 2.10
N ASP A 111 -1.64 -1.00 3.42
CA ASP A 111 -0.68 -1.72 4.24
C ASP A 111 -0.80 -3.22 4.01
N LEU A 112 0.34 -3.87 3.82
CA LEU A 112 0.41 -5.28 3.46
C LEU A 112 0.62 -6.16 4.67
N PHE A 113 1.66 -5.91 5.46
CA PHE A 113 1.91 -6.65 6.70
C PHE A 113 2.81 -5.87 7.65
N SER A 114 2.74 -6.21 8.94
CA SER A 114 3.71 -5.78 9.94
C SER A 114 4.74 -6.86 10.23
N GLY A 115 5.98 -6.46 10.53
CA GLY A 115 7.02 -7.36 10.99
C GLY A 115 6.61 -8.13 12.25
N HIS A 116 7.00 -9.40 12.30
CA HIS A 116 6.79 -10.29 13.43
C HIS A 116 8.06 -11.11 13.67
N LYS A 117 8.15 -11.79 14.82
CA LYS A 117 9.22 -12.77 15.07
C LYS A 117 9.28 -13.80 13.93
N GLY A 118 10.44 -13.91 13.29
CA GLY A 118 10.67 -14.80 12.13
C GLY A 118 10.38 -14.17 10.78
N SER A 119 9.87 -12.94 10.72
CA SER A 119 9.72 -12.18 9.49
C SER A 119 11.03 -11.48 9.09
N PRO A 120 11.18 -11.01 7.84
CA PRO A 120 12.34 -10.25 7.40
C PRO A 120 12.56 -8.93 8.17
N TYR A 121 11.52 -8.44 8.86
CA TYR A 121 11.54 -7.19 9.60
C TYR A 121 11.22 -7.37 11.08
N ILE A 122 11.72 -6.46 11.90
CA ILE A 122 11.42 -6.41 13.33
C ILE A 122 9.96 -6.03 13.58
N GLU A 123 9.47 -6.35 14.77
CA GLU A 123 8.12 -6.00 15.20
C GLU A 123 7.88 -4.48 15.14
N GLY A 124 6.72 -4.08 14.62
CA GLY A 124 6.34 -2.67 14.45
C GLY A 124 6.76 -2.03 13.12
N VAL A 125 7.62 -2.67 12.33
CA VAL A 125 7.90 -2.22 10.95
C VAL A 125 6.72 -2.59 10.07
N VAL A 126 6.12 -1.62 9.40
CA VAL A 126 5.00 -1.84 8.47
C VAL A 126 5.50 -1.76 7.03
N ILE A 127 5.17 -2.78 6.25
CA ILE A 127 5.40 -2.80 4.80
C ILE A 127 4.07 -2.53 4.09
N CYS A 128 4.08 -1.61 3.14
CA CYS A 128 2.93 -1.25 2.33
C CYS A 128 3.22 -1.42 0.83
N VAL A 129 2.18 -1.45 0.01
CA VAL A 129 2.30 -1.47 -1.45
C VAL A 129 1.95 -0.09 -1.99
N ASP A 130 2.81 0.48 -2.84
CA ASP A 130 2.51 1.77 -3.48
C ASP A 130 1.56 1.66 -4.68
N GLU A 131 1.19 2.80 -5.26
CA GLU A 131 0.33 2.91 -6.45
C GLU A 131 0.83 2.07 -7.65
N ASN A 132 2.15 1.85 -7.72
CA ASN A 132 2.82 1.13 -8.80
C ASN A 132 3.01 -0.37 -8.48
N GLY A 133 2.56 -0.82 -7.30
CA GLY A 133 2.74 -2.20 -6.85
C GLY A 133 4.11 -2.49 -6.25
N ASN A 134 4.91 -1.49 -5.87
CA ASN A 134 6.20 -1.71 -5.21
C ASN A 134 6.05 -1.75 -3.70
N LEU A 135 6.86 -2.58 -3.04
CA LEU A 135 6.92 -2.61 -1.59
C LEU A 135 7.68 -1.41 -1.03
N ARG A 136 7.14 -0.82 0.03
CA ARG A 136 7.76 0.27 0.78
C ARG A 136 7.74 0.02 2.27
N ASN A 137 8.83 0.39 2.92
CA ASN A 137 8.97 0.33 4.37
C ASN A 137 8.52 1.66 4.98
N LYS A 138 7.42 1.64 5.75
CA LYS A 138 6.86 2.85 6.40
C LYS A 138 7.71 3.39 7.54
N PHE A 139 8.63 2.59 8.07
CA PHE A 139 9.53 3.03 9.14
C PHE A 139 10.64 3.95 8.64
N VAL A 140 11.01 3.85 7.36
CA VAL A 140 12.08 4.65 6.76
C VAL A 140 11.47 5.64 5.79
N VAL A 141 11.53 6.93 6.16
CA VAL A 141 11.04 8.02 5.32
C VAL A 141 12.23 8.74 4.71
N ASN A 142 12.22 8.93 3.39
CA ASN A 142 13.26 9.71 2.72
C ASN A 142 13.07 11.22 2.95
N LYS A 143 14.03 12.03 2.50
CA LYS A 143 14.00 13.49 2.66
C LYS A 143 12.77 14.18 2.04
N ASN A 144 12.07 13.50 1.14
CA ASN A 144 10.89 14.01 0.44
C ASN A 144 9.58 13.53 1.08
N GLY A 145 9.62 12.91 2.25
CA GLY A 145 8.43 12.39 2.93
C GLY A 145 7.89 11.08 2.35
N VAL A 146 8.64 10.42 1.45
CA VAL A 146 8.21 9.18 0.79
C VAL A 146 8.85 7.97 1.47
N PHE A 147 8.05 6.94 1.74
CA PHE A 147 8.53 5.68 2.32
C PHE A 147 9.57 5.00 1.42
N ALA A 148 10.63 4.48 2.05
CA ALA A 148 11.74 3.84 1.34
C ALA A 148 11.26 2.60 0.60
N ARG A 149 11.57 2.53 -0.70
CA ARG A 149 11.31 1.35 -1.52
C ARG A 149 12.26 0.23 -1.11
N LEU A 150 11.75 -0.99 -1.05
CA LEU A 150 12.59 -2.17 -0.84
C LEU A 150 13.44 -2.44 -2.09
N ASP A 151 14.67 -2.92 -1.87
CA ASP A 151 15.48 -3.45 -2.96
C ASP A 151 15.01 -4.86 -3.37
N SER A 152 15.61 -5.41 -4.42
CA SER A 152 15.21 -6.72 -4.96
C SER A 152 15.48 -7.89 -4.01
N VAL A 153 16.46 -7.78 -3.11
CA VAL A 153 16.81 -8.83 -2.15
C VAL A 153 15.80 -8.85 -1.02
N ASP A 154 15.48 -7.67 -0.48
CA ASP A 154 14.48 -7.49 0.56
C ASP A 154 13.07 -7.82 0.07
N GLU A 155 12.71 -7.35 -1.13
CA GLU A 155 11.42 -7.68 -1.75
C GLU A 155 11.25 -9.20 -1.91
N LYS A 156 12.30 -9.91 -2.35
CA LYS A 156 12.27 -11.38 -2.46
C LYS A 156 12.04 -12.06 -1.10
N ARG A 157 12.74 -11.60 -0.05
CA ARG A 157 12.58 -12.14 1.32
C ARG A 157 11.16 -11.94 1.85
N VAL A 158 10.54 -10.80 1.55
CA VAL A 158 9.14 -10.55 1.90
C VAL A 158 8.22 -11.56 1.22
N TRP A 159 8.41 -11.78 -0.09
CA TRP A 159 7.56 -12.72 -0.82
C TRP A 159 7.73 -14.17 -0.39
N GLU A 160 8.96 -14.60 -0.11
CA GLU A 160 9.24 -15.91 0.47
C GLU A 160 8.56 -16.08 1.84
N TYR A 161 8.64 -15.06 2.69
CA TYR A 161 8.00 -15.05 3.99
C TYR A 161 6.47 -15.13 3.89
N LEU A 162 5.83 -14.26 3.09
CA LEU A 162 4.38 -14.24 2.93
C LEU A 162 3.84 -15.50 2.23
N PHE A 163 4.66 -16.17 1.43
CA PHE A 163 4.29 -17.48 0.87
C PHE A 163 4.27 -18.58 1.93
N ALA A 164 5.21 -18.56 2.89
CA ALA A 164 5.24 -19.47 4.03
C ALA A 164 4.19 -19.13 5.09
N HIS A 165 3.88 -17.85 5.26
CA HIS A 165 3.00 -17.29 6.29
C HIS A 165 1.85 -16.50 5.67
N GLN A 166 1.00 -17.17 4.88
CA GLN A 166 -0.11 -16.51 4.19
C GLN A 166 -1.09 -15.85 5.17
N GLU A 167 -1.22 -16.38 6.39
CA GLU A 167 -2.03 -15.82 7.47
C GLU A 167 -1.60 -14.41 7.90
N LYS A 168 -0.39 -13.96 7.51
CA LYS A 168 0.13 -12.62 7.79
C LYS A 168 -0.17 -11.61 6.68
N ILE A 169 -0.70 -12.05 5.53
CA ILE A 169 -1.07 -11.14 4.44
C ILE A 169 -2.28 -10.29 4.87
N GLY A 170 -2.12 -8.97 4.83
CA GLY A 170 -3.12 -7.99 5.26
C GLY A 170 -3.23 -7.83 6.78
N VAL A 171 -2.34 -8.44 7.56
CA VAL A 171 -2.32 -8.33 9.02
C VAL A 171 -1.26 -7.33 9.44
N VAL A 172 -1.71 -6.21 10.00
CA VAL A 172 -0.85 -5.09 10.38
C VAL A 172 -1.12 -4.74 11.83
N GLU A 173 -0.09 -4.88 12.66
CA GLU A 173 -0.09 -4.47 14.06
C GLU A 173 0.77 -3.22 14.22
N TYR A 174 0.12 -2.09 14.51
CA TYR A 174 0.82 -0.86 14.86
C TYR A 174 1.27 -0.94 16.32
N LYS A 175 2.57 -1.16 16.53
CA LYS A 175 3.17 -0.98 17.85
C LYS A 175 3.61 0.47 18.00
N GLN A 176 3.13 1.13 19.05
CA GLN A 176 3.72 2.40 19.47
C GLN A 176 5.15 2.11 19.93
N VAL A 177 6.13 2.60 19.17
CA VAL A 177 7.49 2.72 19.67
C VAL A 177 7.45 3.93 20.60
N GLU A 178 7.51 3.70 21.92
CA GLU A 178 7.86 4.78 22.84
C GLU A 178 9.25 5.25 22.46
N ILE A 179 9.32 6.34 21.69
CA ILE A 179 10.56 7.02 21.43
C ILE A 179 10.97 7.63 22.77
N LYS A 180 11.75 6.89 23.56
CA LYS A 180 12.63 7.52 24.54
C LYS A 180 13.56 8.39 23.72
N ASN A 181 13.24 9.67 23.63
CA ASN A 181 14.13 10.72 23.13
C ASN A 181 15.35 10.76 24.06
N THR A 182 16.20 9.75 23.99
CA THR A 182 17.60 9.89 24.38
C THR A 182 18.22 10.60 23.20
N ILE A 183 18.02 11.91 23.15
CA ILE A 183 18.98 12.78 22.50
C ILE A 183 20.22 12.57 23.36
N GLU A 184 21.04 11.56 23.02
CA GLU A 184 22.44 11.60 23.38
C GLU A 184 22.96 12.83 22.66
N ASP A 185 22.99 13.95 23.38
CA ASP A 185 23.90 15.04 23.12
C ASP A 185 25.30 14.42 23.12
N LYS A 186 25.71 13.86 21.98
CA LYS A 186 27.12 13.81 21.63
C LYS A 186 27.53 15.27 21.48
N LYS A 187 27.80 15.90 22.63
CA LYS A 187 28.79 16.96 22.69
C LYS A 187 30.05 16.31 22.16
N ASP A 188 30.31 16.52 20.87
CA ASP A 188 31.65 16.42 20.33
C ASP A 188 32.60 17.03 21.36
N ASP A 189 33.68 16.32 21.66
CA ASP A 189 34.76 16.75 22.53
C ASP A 189 35.33 18.09 22.00
N LEU A 190 34.66 19.19 22.29
CA LEU A 190 35.21 20.52 22.18
C LEU A 190 36.19 20.65 23.34
N VAL A 191 37.42 20.25 23.08
CA VAL A 191 38.56 20.59 23.93
C VAL A 191 38.56 22.10 24.08
N GLU A 192 38.35 22.60 25.31
CA GLU A 192 38.49 24.02 25.61
C GLU A 192 39.88 24.49 25.16
N VAL A 193 39.93 25.30 24.10
CA VAL A 193 41.18 25.85 23.59
C VAL A 193 41.77 26.75 24.68
N SER A 194 42.95 26.39 25.17
CA SER A 194 43.65 27.16 26.20
C SER A 194 43.82 28.63 25.77
N LYS A 195 43.28 29.52 26.60
CA LYS A 195 43.37 30.99 26.43
C LYS A 195 44.80 31.52 26.59
N ASP A 196 45.73 30.67 27.02
CA ASP A 196 47.15 31.03 27.13
C ASP A 196 47.94 30.88 25.83
N THR A 197 47.32 30.34 24.79
CA THR A 197 47.94 30.26 23.47
C THR A 197 48.19 31.66 22.90
N MET A 198 49.36 31.80 22.26
CA MET A 198 49.78 33.06 21.62
C MET A 198 48.74 33.51 20.57
N ALA A 199 48.09 32.56 19.89
CA ALA A 199 47.02 32.80 18.93
C ALA A 199 45.78 33.44 19.57
N PHE A 200 45.33 32.96 20.74
CA PHE A 200 44.18 33.53 21.45
C PHE A 200 44.46 34.97 21.90
N LYS A 201 45.65 35.22 22.47
CA LYS A 201 46.10 36.56 22.89
C LYS A 201 46.23 37.54 21.70
N MET A 202 46.63 37.05 20.53
CA MET A 202 46.72 37.85 19.30
C MET A 202 45.34 38.25 18.77
N CYS A 203 44.37 37.33 18.79
CA CYS A 203 42.98 37.62 18.43
C CYS A 203 42.33 38.62 19.40
N GLU A 204 42.59 38.51 20.69
CA GLU A 204 42.06 39.43 21.70
C GLU A 204 42.64 40.85 21.53
N LYS A 205 43.94 40.94 21.21
CA LYS A 205 44.62 42.21 20.92
C LYS A 205 44.03 42.90 19.68
N LEU A 206 43.83 42.16 18.59
CA LEU A 206 43.20 42.65 17.35
C LEU A 206 41.75 43.12 17.58
N ALA A 207 40.99 42.44 18.46
CA ALA A 207 39.63 42.84 18.81
C ALA A 207 39.58 44.13 19.64
N LYS A 208 40.57 44.37 20.51
CA LYS A 208 40.71 45.64 21.26
C LYS A 208 41.17 46.79 20.36
N GLU A 209 42.09 46.53 19.43
CA GLU A 209 42.62 47.53 18.49
C GLU A 209 41.58 47.98 17.44
N LYS A 210 40.64 47.11 17.05
CA LYS A 210 39.54 47.48 16.12
C LYS A 210 38.38 48.26 16.75
N ARG A 211 38.44 48.65 18.03
CA ARG A 211 37.41 49.48 18.70
C ARG A 211 37.75 50.98 18.77
N ILE A 212 38.73 51.47 18.02
CA ILE A 212 38.97 52.91 17.85
C ILE A 212 38.60 53.29 16.41
N GLY A 213 37.33 53.60 16.21
CA GLY A 213 36.80 53.95 14.89
C GLY A 213 35.34 54.42 14.91
N ASN A 214 34.95 55.19 15.93
CA ASN A 214 33.87 56.19 15.80
C ASN A 214 33.87 57.11 17.04
N ALA A 215 34.81 58.05 17.06
CA ALA A 215 34.71 59.26 17.86
C ALA A 215 34.89 60.45 16.90
N ASN A 216 33.73 60.90 16.37
CA ASN A 216 33.36 62.28 16.04
C ASN A 216 32.54 62.34 14.75
N LYS A 217 31.21 62.26 14.93
CA LYS A 217 30.28 63.05 14.13
C LYS A 217 30.40 64.49 14.62
N SER A 218 30.81 65.40 13.75
CA SER A 218 30.36 66.78 13.73
C SER A 218 30.27 67.25 12.30
#